data_AF-A0A5C5US10-F1
#
_entry.id   AF-A0A5C5US10-F1
#
_cell.length_a   1.000
_cell.length_b   1.000
_cell.length_c   1.000
_cell.angle_alpha   90.00
_cell.angle_beta   90.00
_cell.angle_gamma   90.00
#
_symmetry.space_group_name_H-M   'P 1'
#
loop_
_entity.id
_entity.type
_entity.pdbx_description
1 polymer ?
#
loop_
_entity_poly.entity_id
_entity_poly.type
_entity_poly.pdbx_seq_one_letter_code
_entity_poly.pdbx_strand_id
1 'polypeptide(L)'
;MSPAKRREAVEHVRDALGRDRVSERRACKVIGQPRATQRRGRRRPDDEPRLVRRMVELASSYGRYGYRKVTALLREEGWRVNHKRVERLWRREGLKVPGRQPKRKRLWLADGSCVRLRPRFKDHVWSYDFVHDRTSDGRAFRMLTLIDEHTRECLAIDVARNLKSGDVLERLSDLFVRRGVPRYIRSDNGSEFTAEKVRGWLERVGVKTLFIEPGSPWENGYCESFNGRLRDELLAREQFDTLLEAKVLIERWRRHYNTVRPHGSLGYRPPAPEAIRSLGSLPATPTASQASGLLALT
;
A
#
# COMPACT_ATOMS: atom_id res chain seq x y z
N MET A 1 38.27 3.82 -7.94
CA MET A 1 37.33 4.92 -8.26
C MET A 1 36.30 4.43 -9.28
N SER A 2 35.03 4.84 -9.15
CA SER A 2 34.01 4.53 -10.16
C SER A 2 34.27 5.30 -11.47
N PRO A 3 33.76 4.84 -12.63
CA PRO A 3 33.89 5.56 -13.90
C PRO A 3 33.35 6.99 -13.87
N ALA A 4 32.36 7.27 -13.01
CA ALA A 4 31.82 8.62 -12.80
C ALA A 4 32.81 9.52 -12.04
N LYS A 5 33.37 9.03 -10.92
CA LYS A 5 34.39 9.78 -10.17
C LYS A 5 35.66 10.03 -11.01
N ARG A 6 36.05 9.06 -11.84
CA ARG A 6 37.18 9.24 -12.78
C ARG A 6 36.89 10.30 -13.83
N ARG A 7 35.65 10.37 -14.32
CA ARG A 7 35.22 11.42 -15.25
C ARG A 7 35.30 12.81 -14.63
N GLU A 8 34.81 12.97 -13.39
CA GLU A 8 34.91 14.21 -12.62
C GLU A 8 36.37 14.61 -12.37
N ALA A 9 37.21 13.66 -11.99
CA ALA A 9 38.65 13.91 -11.81
C ALA A 9 39.33 14.37 -13.11
N VAL A 10 38.96 13.81 -14.26
CA VAL A 10 39.50 14.23 -15.57
C VAL A 10 39.12 15.68 -15.88
N GLU A 11 37.88 16.09 -15.65
CA GLU A 11 37.47 17.47 -15.85
C GLU A 11 38.17 18.41 -14.85
N HIS A 12 38.20 18.04 -13.57
CA HIS A 12 38.86 18.83 -12.53
C HIS A 12 40.34 19.09 -12.81
N VAL A 13 41.10 18.07 -13.24
CA VAL A 13 42.52 18.23 -13.58
C VAL A 13 42.72 19.14 -14.79
N ARG A 14 41.83 19.04 -15.79
CA ARG A 14 41.89 19.92 -16.97
C ARG A 14 41.54 21.36 -16.63
N ASP A 15 40.61 21.58 -15.71
CA ASP A 15 40.23 22.91 -15.25
C ASP A 15 41.32 23.53 -14.37
N ALA A 16 41.84 22.77 -13.40
CA ALA A 16 42.84 23.25 -12.45
C ALA A 16 44.21 23.55 -13.08
N LEU A 17 44.61 22.77 -14.10
CA LEU A 17 45.90 22.94 -14.78
C LEU A 17 45.81 23.74 -16.08
N GLY A 18 44.61 24.16 -16.47
CA GLY A 18 44.33 24.87 -17.73
C GLY A 18 44.10 23.90 -18.90
N ARG A 19 42.94 24.07 -19.56
CA ARG A 19 42.50 23.20 -20.67
C ARG A 19 43.43 23.27 -21.88
N ASP A 20 44.16 24.36 -22.04
CA ASP A 20 45.14 24.58 -23.11
C ASP A 20 46.47 23.86 -22.84
N ARG A 21 46.81 23.64 -21.56
CA ARG A 21 48.04 22.95 -21.14
C ARG A 21 47.86 21.45 -21.04
N VAL A 22 46.65 20.98 -20.69
CA VAL A 22 46.35 19.56 -20.49
C VAL A 22 45.23 19.09 -21.39
N SER A 23 45.60 18.36 -22.45
CA SER A 23 44.62 17.72 -23.33
C SER A 23 43.81 16.64 -22.60
N GLU A 24 42.56 16.45 -23.02
CA GLU A 24 41.67 15.39 -22.51
C GLU A 24 42.33 14.01 -22.59
N ARG A 25 43.11 13.77 -23.65
CA ARG A 25 43.86 12.52 -23.84
C ARG A 25 44.89 12.31 -22.73
N ARG A 26 45.64 13.35 -22.37
CA ARG A 26 46.67 13.28 -21.31
C ARG A 26 46.02 13.05 -19.95
N ALA A 27 44.98 13.82 -19.62
CA ALA A 27 44.25 13.65 -18.36
C ALA A 27 43.59 12.25 -18.24
N CYS A 28 42.93 11.76 -19.29
CA CYS A 28 42.35 10.43 -19.33
C CYS A 28 43.39 9.31 -19.14
N LYS A 29 44.58 9.46 -19.75
CA LYS A 29 45.67 8.48 -19.63
C LYS A 29 46.18 8.39 -18.19
N VAL A 30 46.43 9.53 -17.54
CA VAL A 30 46.96 9.59 -16.17
C VAL A 30 45.94 9.06 -15.16
N ILE A 31 44.65 9.37 -15.34
CA ILE A 31 43.57 8.97 -14.41
C ILE A 31 43.06 7.53 -14.69
N GLY A 32 43.49 6.91 -15.80
CA GLY A 32 43.05 5.57 -16.19
C GLY A 32 41.57 5.50 -16.61
N GLN A 33 41.09 6.53 -17.31
CA GLN A 33 39.74 6.63 -17.86
C GLN A 33 39.78 6.46 -19.38
N PRO A 34 39.09 5.47 -19.97
CA PRO A 34 38.98 5.37 -21.42
C PRO A 34 38.28 6.60 -22.01
N ARG A 35 38.85 7.21 -23.06
CA ARG A 35 38.30 8.41 -23.71
C ARG A 35 36.87 8.21 -24.22
N ALA A 36 36.55 7.03 -24.74
CA ALA A 36 35.19 6.68 -25.15
C ALA A 36 34.22 6.79 -23.96
N THR A 37 34.63 6.34 -22.77
CA THR A 37 33.86 6.48 -21.54
C THR A 37 33.86 7.92 -21.03
N GLN A 38 34.91 8.73 -21.23
CA GLN A 38 34.88 10.16 -20.89
C GLN A 38 33.84 10.91 -21.72
N ARG A 39 33.88 10.73 -23.04
CA ARG A 39 33.01 11.41 -24.02
C ARG A 39 31.59 10.87 -24.06
N ARG A 40 31.34 9.69 -23.48
CA ARG A 40 29.99 9.11 -23.43
C ARG A 40 29.06 10.01 -22.61
N GLY A 41 28.27 10.83 -23.31
CA GLY A 41 27.18 11.58 -22.72
C GLY A 41 26.24 10.65 -21.96
N ARG A 42 25.77 11.09 -20.78
CA ARG A 42 24.63 10.42 -20.15
C ARG A 42 23.44 10.69 -21.06
N ARG A 43 23.05 9.70 -21.88
CA ARG A 43 21.79 9.76 -22.61
C ARG A 43 20.70 9.76 -21.54
N ARG A 44 20.09 10.92 -21.30
CA ARG A 44 18.87 11.01 -20.51
C ARG A 44 17.79 10.37 -21.38
N PRO A 45 17.07 9.36 -20.87
CA PRO A 45 15.90 8.88 -21.56
C PRO A 45 14.92 10.03 -21.77
N ASP A 46 14.35 10.15 -22.97
CA ASP A 46 13.44 11.25 -23.33
C ASP A 46 12.16 11.23 -22.46
N ASP A 47 11.82 10.08 -21.87
CA ASP A 47 10.69 9.90 -20.96
C ASP A 47 10.95 10.43 -19.53
N GLU A 48 12.20 10.78 -19.18
CA GLU A 48 12.55 11.11 -17.80
C GLU A 48 11.81 12.34 -17.23
N PRO A 49 11.63 13.46 -17.97
CA PRO A 49 10.84 14.58 -17.47
C PRO A 49 9.39 14.20 -17.16
N ARG A 50 8.77 13.39 -18.02
CA ARG A 50 7.39 12.90 -17.83
C ARG A 50 7.31 11.97 -16.62
N LEU A 51 8.30 11.08 -16.45
CA LEU A 51 8.38 10.18 -15.30
C LEU A 51 8.58 10.95 -13.98
N VAL A 52 9.43 11.97 -13.97
CA VAL A 52 9.67 12.81 -12.80
C VAL A 52 8.40 13.56 -12.41
N ARG A 53 7.73 14.19 -13.38
CA ARG A 53 6.45 14.87 -13.13
C ARG A 53 5.44 13.92 -12.50
N ARG A 54 5.26 12.73 -13.09
CA ARG A 54 4.30 11.75 -12.55
C ARG A 54 4.68 11.25 -11.16
N MET A 55 5.97 11.00 -10.92
CA MET A 55 6.49 10.63 -9.61
C MET A 55 6.19 11.69 -8.55
N VAL A 56 6.37 12.98 -8.87
CA VAL A 56 6.05 14.10 -7.98
C VAL A 56 4.55 14.19 -7.73
N GLU A 57 3.71 14.07 -8.76
CA GLU A 57 2.24 14.05 -8.60
C GLU A 57 1.78 12.92 -7.65
N LEU A 58 2.34 11.72 -7.80
CA LEU A 58 2.06 10.58 -6.90
C LEU A 58 2.58 10.82 -5.49
N ALA A 59 3.77 11.41 -5.33
CA ALA A 59 4.32 11.74 -4.03
C ALA A 59 3.49 12.81 -3.31
N SER A 60 3.01 13.83 -4.02
CA SER A 60 2.15 14.88 -3.48
C SER A 60 0.78 14.32 -3.07
N SER A 61 0.18 13.49 -3.91
CA SER A 61 -1.11 12.84 -3.62
C SER A 61 -0.97 11.90 -2.41
N TYR A 62 0.10 11.12 -2.36
CA TYR A 62 0.35 10.11 -1.34
C TYR A 62 1.60 10.45 -0.51
N GLY A 63 1.58 11.58 0.22
CA GLY A 63 2.74 12.11 0.97
C GLY A 63 3.46 11.13 1.94
N ARG A 64 2.83 10.02 2.32
CA ARG A 64 3.44 8.95 3.15
C ARG A 64 4.01 7.77 2.35
N TYR A 65 3.96 7.82 1.02
CA TYR A 65 4.43 6.76 0.15
C TYR A 65 5.88 7.02 -0.23
N GLY A 66 6.75 6.06 0.08
CA GLY A 66 8.13 6.09 -0.39
C GLY A 66 8.27 5.60 -1.82
N TYR A 67 9.48 5.76 -2.36
CA TYR A 67 9.82 5.39 -3.74
C TYR A 67 9.38 3.98 -4.14
N ARG A 68 9.37 3.00 -3.22
CA ARG A 68 8.94 1.62 -3.50
C ARG A 68 7.45 1.53 -3.84
N LYS A 69 6.58 2.20 -3.08
CA LYS A 69 5.14 2.24 -3.35
C LYS A 69 4.87 3.06 -4.61
N VAL A 70 5.54 4.19 -4.78
CA VAL A 70 5.43 4.99 -6.01
C VAL A 70 5.88 4.19 -7.23
N THR A 71 6.93 3.38 -7.12
CA THR A 71 7.34 2.46 -8.20
C THR A 71 6.24 1.46 -8.55
N ALA A 72 5.51 0.94 -7.56
CA ALA A 72 4.41 0.02 -7.80
C ALA A 72 3.24 0.69 -8.54
N LEU A 73 2.83 1.88 -8.10
CA LEU A 73 1.79 2.67 -8.77
C LEU A 73 2.17 3.03 -10.22
N LEU A 74 3.43 3.43 -10.44
CA LEU A 74 3.93 3.69 -11.79
C LEU A 74 3.83 2.43 -12.67
N ARG A 75 4.15 1.25 -12.14
CA ARG A 75 4.05 -0.01 -12.92
C ARG A 75 2.60 -0.38 -13.23
N GLU A 76 1.68 -0.12 -12.31
CA GLU A 76 0.25 -0.31 -12.51
C GLU A 76 -0.31 0.63 -13.59
N GLU A 77 0.20 1.86 -13.66
CA GLU A 77 -0.04 2.81 -14.76
C GLU A 77 0.66 2.43 -16.09
N GLY A 78 1.35 1.28 -16.15
CA GLY A 78 2.01 0.77 -17.37
C GLY A 78 3.46 1.24 -17.56
N TRP A 79 4.04 2.00 -16.62
CA TRP A 79 5.44 2.42 -16.74
C TRP A 79 6.41 1.25 -16.57
N ARG A 80 7.28 1.06 -17.55
CA ARG A 80 8.37 0.07 -17.50
C ARG A 80 9.58 0.63 -16.76
N VAL A 81 9.48 0.77 -15.43
CA VAL A 81 10.53 1.36 -14.59
C VAL A 81 11.08 0.41 -13.53
N ASN A 82 12.40 0.49 -13.31
CA ASN A 82 13.09 -0.19 -12.22
C ASN A 82 13.07 0.68 -10.96
N HIS A 83 12.86 0.07 -9.79
CA HIS A 83 12.88 0.77 -8.50
C HIS A 83 14.17 1.56 -8.26
N LYS A 84 15.33 1.11 -8.77
CA LYS A 84 16.60 1.86 -8.68
C LYS A 84 16.59 3.16 -9.49
N ARG A 85 15.88 3.17 -10.63
CA ARG A 85 15.69 4.39 -11.44
C ARG A 85 14.84 5.38 -10.66
N VAL A 86 13.70 4.92 -10.12
CA VAL A 86 12.80 5.75 -9.31
C VAL A 86 13.51 6.27 -8.06
N GLU A 87 14.23 5.42 -7.32
CA GLU A 87 15.00 5.83 -6.13
C GLU A 87 16.03 6.92 -6.45
N ARG A 88 16.75 6.79 -7.57
CA ARG A 88 17.72 7.81 -8.00
C ARG A 88 17.04 9.14 -8.30
N LEU A 89 15.94 9.12 -9.05
CA LEU A 89 15.18 10.33 -9.38
C LEU A 89 14.58 10.94 -8.11
N TRP A 90 13.99 10.12 -7.25
CA TRP A 90 13.42 10.50 -5.95
C TRP A 90 14.42 11.31 -5.11
N ARG A 91 15.66 10.81 -4.97
CA ARG A 91 16.73 11.52 -4.25
C ARG A 91 17.16 12.81 -4.94
N ARG A 92 17.20 12.82 -6.28
CA ARG A 92 17.58 14.02 -7.05
C ARG A 92 16.56 15.14 -6.91
N GLU A 93 15.27 14.81 -6.94
CA GLU A 93 14.18 15.78 -6.75
C GLU A 93 14.00 16.17 -5.26
N GLY A 94 14.87 15.69 -4.36
CA GLY A 94 14.81 16.04 -2.94
C GLY A 94 13.63 15.42 -2.18
N LEU A 95 12.88 14.50 -2.80
CA LEU A 95 11.72 13.87 -2.18
C LEU A 95 12.15 13.05 -0.97
N LYS A 96 11.43 13.21 0.15
CA LYS A 96 11.65 12.44 1.38
C LYS A 96 10.29 12.07 1.96
N VAL A 97 10.18 10.86 2.46
CA VAL A 97 9.03 10.49 3.29
C VAL A 97 9.29 11.05 4.68
N PRO A 98 8.35 11.78 5.29
CA PRO A 98 8.50 12.25 6.66
C PRO A 98 8.84 11.10 7.60
N GLY A 99 9.82 11.33 8.48
CA GLY A 99 10.27 10.31 9.43
C GLY A 99 9.11 9.85 10.33
N ARG A 100 9.00 8.53 10.53
CA ARG A 100 8.16 7.98 11.60
C ARG A 100 8.94 8.07 12.91
N GLN A 101 8.24 8.28 14.03
CA GLN A 101 8.88 8.08 15.33
C GLN A 101 9.45 6.65 15.40
N PRO A 102 10.70 6.48 15.86
CA PRO A 102 11.30 5.16 16.02
C PRO A 102 10.47 4.36 17.03
N LYS A 103 10.18 3.10 16.69
CA LYS A 103 9.44 2.21 17.59
C LYS A 103 10.26 1.99 18.86
N ARG A 104 9.68 2.22 20.04
CA ARG A 104 10.24 1.71 21.30
C ARG A 104 10.15 0.19 21.27
N LYS A 105 11.31 -0.50 21.24
CA LYS A 105 11.36 -1.96 21.40
C LYS A 105 10.88 -2.29 22.82
N ARG A 106 9.74 -2.96 22.96
CA ARG A 106 9.38 -3.64 24.22
C ARG A 106 9.98 -5.05 24.19
N LEU A 107 10.37 -5.53 25.37
CA LEU A 107 11.08 -6.80 25.59
C LEU A 107 10.38 -7.95 24.86
N TRP A 108 11.17 -8.67 24.07
CA TRP A 108 10.83 -10.01 23.61
C TRP A 108 10.98 -10.94 24.82
N LEU A 109 9.90 -11.60 25.24
CA LEU A 109 10.06 -12.91 25.85
C LEU A 109 10.46 -13.84 24.69
N ALA A 110 11.72 -14.28 24.72
CA ALA A 110 12.39 -14.99 23.63
C ALA A 110 12.03 -16.48 23.58
N ASP A 111 10.87 -16.88 24.11
CA ASP A 111 10.41 -18.26 24.07
C ASP A 111 9.53 -18.56 22.84
N GLY A 112 9.09 -17.53 22.11
CA GLY A 112 8.35 -17.70 20.85
C GLY A 112 7.05 -18.50 20.99
N SER A 113 6.54 -18.65 22.22
CA SER A 113 5.51 -19.63 22.59
C SER A 113 4.08 -19.19 22.26
N CYS A 114 3.88 -17.95 21.81
CA CYS A 114 2.56 -17.53 21.36
C CYS A 114 2.25 -18.13 19.98
N VAL A 115 1.56 -19.28 19.98
CA VAL A 115 1.01 -19.93 18.79
C VAL A 115 -0.10 -19.07 18.22
N ARG A 116 0.27 -18.01 17.50
CA ARG A 116 -0.68 -17.17 16.79
C ARG A 116 -1.36 -17.98 15.70
N LEU A 117 -2.68 -18.18 15.78
CA LEU A 117 -3.43 -18.78 14.67
C LEU A 117 -3.18 -17.95 13.41
N ARG A 118 -2.50 -18.55 12.43
CA ARG A 118 -2.24 -17.93 11.14
C ARG A 118 -3.45 -18.07 10.23
N PRO A 119 -3.88 -17.00 9.55
CA PRO A 119 -5.00 -17.07 8.61
C PRO A 119 -4.59 -17.86 7.36
N ARG A 120 -5.33 -18.93 7.03
CA ARG A 120 -4.98 -19.88 5.97
C ARG A 120 -5.58 -19.55 4.62
N PHE A 121 -6.77 -18.99 4.60
CA PHE A 121 -7.52 -18.65 3.39
C PHE A 121 -8.39 -17.41 3.64
N LYS A 122 -8.96 -16.85 2.55
CA LYS A 122 -9.87 -15.70 2.60
C LYS A 122 -11.04 -15.98 3.54
N ASP A 123 -11.41 -14.99 4.36
CA ASP A 123 -12.48 -15.08 5.36
C ASP A 123 -12.26 -16.20 6.43
N HIS A 124 -11.02 -16.69 6.62
CA HIS A 124 -10.69 -17.65 7.69
C HIS A 124 -10.67 -16.98 9.08
N VAL A 125 -10.04 -15.82 9.19
CA VAL A 125 -9.95 -15.05 10.43
C VAL A 125 -10.27 -13.60 10.12
N TRP A 126 -11.32 -13.08 10.74
CA TRP A 126 -11.57 -11.64 10.76
C TRP A 126 -11.09 -11.05 12.07
N SER A 127 -10.60 -9.83 12.02
CA SER A 127 -10.18 -9.09 13.21
C SER A 127 -10.82 -7.74 13.23
N TYR A 128 -11.27 -7.33 14.41
CA TYR A 128 -11.80 -5.99 14.61
C TYR A 128 -11.17 -5.30 15.82
N ASP A 129 -11.06 -3.97 15.72
CA ASP A 129 -10.51 -3.10 16.76
C ASP A 129 -11.19 -1.72 16.71
N PHE A 130 -11.00 -0.93 17.76
CA PHE A 130 -11.46 0.44 17.87
C PHE A 130 -10.31 1.43 17.72
N VAL A 131 -10.46 2.38 16.81
CA VAL A 131 -9.58 3.55 16.69
C VAL A 131 -10.33 4.78 17.15
N HIS A 132 -9.63 5.69 17.85
CA HIS A 132 -10.20 6.94 18.36
C HIS A 132 -9.51 8.13 17.69
N ASP A 133 -10.28 9.18 17.44
CA ASP A 133 -9.78 10.46 16.97
C ASP A 133 -10.74 11.60 17.38
N ARG A 134 -10.43 12.84 17.02
CA ARG A 134 -11.22 14.04 17.34
C ARG A 134 -11.48 14.89 16.10
N THR A 135 -12.65 15.53 16.08
CA THR A 135 -12.93 16.63 15.15
C THR A 135 -12.21 17.90 15.57
N SER A 136 -12.12 18.91 14.69
CA SER A 136 -11.42 20.17 14.94
C SER A 136 -11.98 20.94 16.14
N ASP A 137 -13.26 20.77 16.43
CA ASP A 137 -13.96 21.26 17.64
C ASP A 137 -13.62 20.48 18.94
N GLY A 138 -12.70 19.52 18.87
CA GLY A 138 -12.26 18.71 20.01
C GLY A 138 -13.19 17.55 20.39
N ARG A 139 -14.34 17.38 19.73
CA ARG A 139 -15.27 16.27 20.03
C ARG A 139 -14.67 14.95 19.56
N ALA A 140 -14.64 13.96 20.44
CA ALA A 140 -14.16 12.62 20.11
C ALA A 140 -15.11 11.87 19.18
N PHE A 141 -14.56 11.00 18.36
CA PHE A 141 -15.29 9.96 17.65
C PHE A 141 -14.49 8.66 17.64
N ARG A 142 -15.18 7.56 17.38
CA ARG A 142 -14.66 6.20 17.36
C ARG A 142 -14.85 5.60 15.97
N MET A 143 -13.96 4.70 15.62
CA MET A 143 -13.98 3.93 14.40
C MET A 143 -13.92 2.45 14.77
N LEU A 144 -14.89 1.65 14.36
CA LEU A 144 -14.80 0.19 14.39
C LEU A 144 -14.15 -0.25 13.08
N THR A 145 -12.92 -0.74 13.14
CA THR A 145 -12.21 -1.27 11.98
C THR A 145 -12.38 -2.78 11.91
N LEU A 146 -12.76 -3.31 10.75
CA LEU A 146 -12.83 -4.75 10.49
C LEU A 146 -11.95 -5.13 9.31
N ILE A 147 -11.13 -6.16 9.47
CA ILE A 147 -10.22 -6.65 8.43
C ILE A 147 -10.28 -8.17 8.30
N ASP A 148 -10.06 -8.67 7.08
CA ASP A 148 -9.69 -10.07 6.85
C ASP A 148 -8.16 -10.20 6.99
N GLU A 149 -7.73 -11.05 7.92
CA GLU A 149 -6.31 -11.24 8.21
C GLU A 149 -5.54 -11.91 7.07
N HIS A 150 -6.18 -12.71 6.22
CA HIS A 150 -5.52 -13.38 5.11
C HIS A 150 -5.25 -12.41 3.96
N THR A 151 -6.32 -11.82 3.44
CA THR A 151 -6.29 -10.96 2.24
C THR A 151 -5.78 -9.55 2.53
N ARG A 152 -5.77 -9.13 3.81
CA ARG A 152 -5.53 -7.74 4.24
C ARG A 152 -6.62 -6.76 3.85
N GLU A 153 -7.76 -7.26 3.34
CA GLU A 153 -8.90 -6.46 2.96
C GLU A 153 -9.51 -5.81 4.20
N CYS A 154 -9.77 -4.51 4.12
CA CYS A 154 -10.58 -3.82 5.12
C CYS A 154 -12.05 -3.95 4.77
N LEU A 155 -12.74 -4.79 5.52
CA LEU A 155 -14.13 -5.16 5.30
C LEU A 155 -15.07 -3.97 5.57
N ALA A 156 -14.82 -3.24 6.66
CA ALA A 156 -15.60 -2.06 7.03
C ALA A 156 -14.81 -1.13 7.96
N ILE A 157 -15.19 0.15 7.96
CA ILE A 157 -14.82 1.12 8.99
C ILE A 157 -16.06 1.91 9.37
N ASP A 158 -16.63 1.64 10.54
CA ASP A 158 -17.81 2.37 11.02
C ASP A 158 -17.40 3.52 11.92
N VAL A 159 -17.81 4.73 11.57
CA VAL A 159 -17.42 5.96 12.27
C VAL A 159 -18.62 6.54 13.02
N ALA A 160 -18.51 6.70 14.33
CA ALA A 160 -19.57 7.31 15.14
C ALA A 160 -19.01 7.98 16.40
N ARG A 161 -19.80 8.87 17.03
CA ARG A 161 -19.42 9.47 18.32
C ARG A 161 -19.39 8.44 19.45
N ASN A 162 -20.27 7.45 19.38
CA ASN A 162 -20.33 6.32 20.28
C ASN A 162 -20.56 5.04 19.45
N LEU A 163 -19.85 3.98 19.80
CA LEU A 163 -19.99 2.64 19.22
C LEU A 163 -20.16 1.67 20.38
N LYS A 164 -21.31 1.02 20.42
CA LYS A 164 -21.72 0.03 21.42
C LYS A 164 -21.65 -1.38 20.81
N SER A 165 -21.90 -2.39 21.62
CA SER A 165 -22.00 -3.77 21.14
C SER A 165 -23.07 -3.96 20.07
N GLY A 166 -24.19 -3.26 20.15
CA GLY A 166 -25.24 -3.32 19.12
C GLY A 166 -24.71 -2.99 17.73
N ASP A 167 -23.92 -1.92 17.60
CA ASP A 167 -23.35 -1.49 16.33
C ASP A 167 -22.34 -2.51 15.77
N VAL A 168 -21.54 -3.13 16.65
CA VAL A 168 -20.60 -4.20 16.27
C VAL A 168 -21.35 -5.43 15.76
N LEU A 169 -22.39 -5.84 16.48
CA LEU A 169 -23.21 -7.00 16.11
C LEU A 169 -23.95 -6.75 14.79
N GLU A 170 -24.51 -5.56 14.59
CA GLU A 170 -25.16 -5.17 13.35
C GLU A 170 -24.19 -5.26 12.18
N ARG A 171 -23.00 -4.67 12.30
CA ARG A 171 -21.99 -4.72 11.24
C ARG A 171 -21.50 -6.13 10.95
N LEU A 172 -21.26 -6.93 11.97
CA LEU A 172 -20.86 -8.34 11.79
C LEU A 172 -21.97 -9.15 11.10
N SER A 173 -23.22 -8.96 11.51
CA SER A 173 -24.38 -9.63 10.90
C SER A 173 -24.48 -9.29 9.41
N ASP A 174 -24.38 -8.02 9.07
CA ASP A 174 -24.39 -7.52 7.69
C ASP A 174 -23.24 -8.11 6.84
N LEU A 175 -22.04 -8.24 7.41
CA LEU A 175 -20.92 -8.90 6.75
C LEU A 175 -21.12 -10.41 6.61
N PHE A 176 -21.71 -11.08 7.60
CA PHE A 176 -22.01 -12.52 7.53
C PHE A 176 -23.01 -12.83 6.41
N VAL A 177 -24.02 -11.98 6.23
CA VAL A 177 -24.98 -12.12 5.12
C VAL A 177 -24.29 -11.97 3.76
N ARG A 178 -23.39 -11.00 3.60
CA ARG A 178 -22.75 -10.72 2.30
C ARG A 178 -21.61 -11.67 1.94
N ARG A 179 -20.88 -12.19 2.92
CA ARG A 179 -19.62 -12.92 2.70
C ARG A 179 -19.62 -14.34 3.24
N GLY A 180 -20.65 -14.70 4.01
CA GLY A 180 -20.64 -15.88 4.85
C GLY A 180 -19.96 -15.63 6.20
N VAL A 181 -20.09 -16.63 7.07
CA VAL A 181 -19.59 -16.60 8.44
C VAL A 181 -18.11 -16.99 8.45
N PRO A 182 -17.20 -16.17 9.00
CA PRO A 182 -15.79 -16.52 9.09
C PRO A 182 -15.58 -17.65 10.09
N ARG A 183 -14.47 -18.39 9.94
CA ARG A 183 -14.17 -19.49 10.87
C ARG A 183 -13.81 -18.97 12.27
N TYR A 184 -13.11 -17.83 12.33
CA TYR A 184 -12.67 -17.22 13.57
C TYR A 184 -12.82 -15.70 13.56
N ILE A 185 -13.08 -15.13 14.73
CA ILE A 185 -13.02 -13.69 14.97
C ILE A 185 -12.05 -13.38 16.11
N ARG A 186 -11.18 -12.39 15.91
CA ARG A 186 -10.21 -11.89 16.88
C ARG A 186 -10.48 -10.42 17.22
N SER A 187 -10.34 -10.08 18.50
CA SER A 187 -10.41 -8.71 19.01
C SER A 187 -9.54 -8.59 20.28
N ASP A 188 -8.93 -7.42 20.50
CA ASP A 188 -8.00 -7.18 21.61
C ASP A 188 -8.65 -6.55 22.85
N ASN A 189 -9.93 -6.86 23.08
CA ASN A 189 -10.76 -6.38 24.19
C ASN A 189 -11.13 -4.89 24.08
N GLY A 190 -12.14 -4.61 23.26
CA GLY A 190 -13.02 -3.45 23.48
C GLY A 190 -13.60 -3.47 24.90
N SER A 191 -14.36 -2.43 25.29
CA SER A 191 -14.94 -2.36 26.65
C SER A 191 -15.54 -3.71 27.06
N GLU A 192 -15.27 -4.16 28.30
CA GLU A 192 -15.59 -5.53 28.75
C GLU A 192 -17.03 -5.93 28.39
N PHE A 193 -17.98 -5.01 28.58
CA PHE A 193 -19.38 -5.17 28.22
C PHE A 193 -19.64 -5.38 26.71
N THR A 194 -18.87 -4.70 25.85
CA THR A 194 -18.94 -4.91 24.41
C THR A 194 -18.41 -6.30 24.05
N ALA A 195 -17.29 -6.70 24.65
CA ALA A 195 -16.66 -7.98 24.39
C ALA A 195 -17.56 -9.15 24.81
N GLU A 196 -18.21 -9.07 25.97
CA GLU A 196 -19.11 -10.12 26.49
C GLU A 196 -20.34 -10.33 25.59
N LYS A 197 -21.04 -9.26 25.23
CA LYS A 197 -22.22 -9.34 24.34
C LYS A 197 -21.87 -9.88 22.96
N VAL A 198 -20.74 -9.44 22.40
CA VAL A 198 -20.28 -9.93 21.10
C VAL A 198 -19.92 -11.42 21.20
N ARG A 199 -19.25 -11.85 22.27
CA ARG A 199 -18.90 -13.26 22.50
C ARG A 199 -20.13 -14.15 22.57
N GLY A 200 -21.11 -13.81 23.42
CA GLY A 200 -22.33 -14.61 23.56
C GLY A 200 -23.18 -14.66 22.30
N TRP A 201 -23.08 -13.68 21.40
CA TRP A 201 -23.70 -13.76 20.08
C TRP A 201 -22.90 -14.66 19.12
N LEU A 202 -21.58 -14.51 19.07
CA LEU A 202 -20.71 -15.31 18.19
C LEU A 202 -20.76 -16.81 18.53
N GLU A 203 -20.84 -17.15 19.82
CA GLU A 203 -21.02 -18.53 20.27
C GLU A 203 -22.35 -19.12 19.75
N ARG A 204 -23.44 -18.36 19.80
CA ARG A 204 -24.75 -18.79 19.27
C ARG A 204 -24.76 -18.98 17.74
N VAL A 205 -23.95 -18.21 17.01
CA VAL A 205 -23.78 -18.34 15.55
C VAL A 205 -22.79 -19.46 15.19
N GLY A 206 -22.10 -20.05 16.17
CA GLY A 206 -21.11 -21.11 15.96
C GLY A 206 -19.74 -20.60 15.47
N VAL A 207 -19.47 -19.30 15.59
CA VAL A 207 -18.17 -18.71 15.28
C VAL A 207 -17.23 -18.96 16.44
N LYS A 208 -16.05 -19.53 16.17
CA LYS A 208 -15.03 -19.70 17.19
C LYS A 208 -14.36 -18.36 17.47
N THR A 209 -14.49 -17.85 18.68
CA THR A 209 -13.79 -16.63 19.10
C THR A 209 -12.35 -16.97 19.48
N LEU A 210 -11.40 -16.19 18.98
CA LEU A 210 -10.00 -16.23 19.40
C LEU A 210 -9.74 -14.93 20.13
N PHE A 211 -10.00 -14.93 21.43
CA PHE A 211 -9.62 -13.80 22.26
C PHE A 211 -8.16 -13.91 22.62
N ILE A 212 -7.53 -12.74 22.58
CA ILE A 212 -6.14 -12.56 22.95
C ILE A 212 -6.08 -12.63 24.47
N GLU A 213 -5.19 -13.46 24.98
CA GLU A 213 -4.95 -13.51 26.42
C GLU A 213 -4.57 -12.11 26.94
N PRO A 214 -5.14 -11.65 28.08
CA PRO A 214 -4.75 -10.39 28.68
C PRO A 214 -3.23 -10.33 28.86
N GLY A 215 -2.57 -9.35 28.24
CA GLY A 215 -1.11 -9.23 28.24
C GLY A 215 -0.40 -9.74 26.98
N SER A 216 -1.13 -10.23 25.96
CA SER A 216 -0.58 -10.76 24.69
C SER A 216 -0.85 -9.89 23.45
N PRO A 217 -0.50 -8.58 23.42
CA PRO A 217 -0.81 -7.67 22.32
C PRO A 217 -0.28 -8.13 20.94
N TRP A 218 0.72 -9.03 20.94
CA TRP A 218 1.31 -9.59 19.72
C TRP A 218 0.37 -10.48 18.89
N GLU A 219 -0.78 -10.90 19.43
CA GLU A 219 -1.76 -11.70 18.69
C GLU A 219 -2.58 -10.88 17.68
N ASN A 220 -2.79 -9.57 17.91
CA ASN A 220 -3.55 -8.68 17.01
C ASN A 220 -2.69 -7.93 15.98
N GLY A 221 -1.45 -8.36 15.73
CA GLY A 221 -0.49 -7.56 14.95
C GLY A 221 -0.93 -7.18 13.52
N TYR A 222 -1.98 -7.80 12.97
CA TYR A 222 -2.55 -7.40 11.69
C TYR A 222 -3.48 -6.19 11.80
N CYS A 223 -4.37 -6.17 12.80
CA CYS A 223 -5.23 -5.02 13.04
C CYS A 223 -4.41 -3.83 13.54
N GLU A 224 -3.43 -4.05 14.42
CA GLU A 224 -2.47 -3.00 14.82
C GLU A 224 -1.72 -2.41 13.61
N SER A 225 -1.24 -3.27 12.71
CA SER A 225 -0.55 -2.81 11.50
C SER A 225 -1.48 -2.08 10.55
N PHE A 226 -2.76 -2.42 10.50
CA PHE A 226 -3.77 -1.72 9.72
C PHE A 226 -4.07 -0.35 10.35
N ASN A 227 -4.39 -0.30 11.64
CA ASN A 227 -4.69 0.92 12.39
C ASN A 227 -3.50 1.89 12.39
N GLY A 228 -2.26 1.39 12.44
CA GLY A 228 -1.07 2.21 12.27
C GLY A 228 -0.97 2.88 10.89
N ARG A 229 -1.50 2.25 9.82
CA ARG A 229 -1.55 2.86 8.48
C ARG A 229 -2.70 3.84 8.35
N LEU A 230 -3.87 3.53 8.90
CA LEU A 230 -4.99 4.46 8.97
C LEU A 230 -4.56 5.77 9.66
N ARG A 231 -3.88 5.65 10.82
CA ARG A 231 -3.31 6.80 11.53
C ARG A 231 -2.28 7.57 10.71
N ASP A 232 -1.26 6.88 10.20
CA ASP A 232 -0.14 7.54 9.50
C ASP A 232 -0.56 8.17 8.15
N GLU A 233 -1.40 7.47 7.39
CA GLU A 233 -1.71 7.81 6.00
C GLU A 233 -2.97 8.67 5.83
N LEU A 234 -3.89 8.69 6.81
CA LEU A 234 -5.10 9.52 6.80
C LEU A 234 -5.16 10.45 8.01
N LEU A 235 -5.32 9.90 9.21
CA LEU A 235 -5.70 10.69 10.40
C LEU A 235 -4.64 11.74 10.79
N ALA A 236 -3.36 11.44 10.59
CA ALA A 236 -2.27 12.39 10.86
C ALA A 236 -2.11 13.46 9.76
N ARG A 237 -2.91 13.43 8.69
CA ARG A 237 -2.82 14.34 7.55
C ARG A 237 -4.08 15.19 7.36
N GLU A 238 -5.21 14.69 7.81
CA GLU A 238 -6.51 15.34 7.66
C GLU A 238 -6.96 15.90 9.01
N GLN A 239 -7.59 17.08 8.96
CA GLN A 239 -8.38 17.60 10.07
C GLN A 239 -9.85 17.47 9.68
N PHE A 240 -10.68 16.90 10.55
CA PHE A 240 -12.11 16.72 10.29
C PHE A 240 -12.91 17.77 11.05
N ASP A 241 -13.70 18.57 10.36
CA ASP A 241 -14.58 19.55 11.01
C ASP A 241 -15.86 18.91 11.51
N THR A 242 -16.38 17.91 10.78
CA THR A 242 -17.63 17.24 11.14
C THR A 242 -17.50 15.73 11.16
N LEU A 243 -18.41 15.06 11.87
CA LEU A 243 -18.49 13.59 11.86
C LEU A 243 -18.84 13.06 10.47
N LEU A 244 -19.65 13.79 9.70
CA LEU A 244 -20.03 13.40 8.33
C LEU A 244 -18.80 13.43 7.42
N GLU A 245 -17.99 14.48 7.51
CA GLU A 245 -16.73 14.56 6.77
C GLU A 245 -15.80 13.41 7.12
N ALA A 246 -15.62 13.12 8.42
CA ALA A 246 -14.84 11.96 8.85
C ALA A 246 -15.36 10.66 8.23
N LYS A 247 -16.69 10.41 8.24
CA LYS A 247 -17.31 9.24 7.58
C LYS A 247 -16.94 9.15 6.10
N VAL A 248 -17.08 10.24 5.36
CA VAL A 248 -16.83 10.27 3.91
C VAL A 248 -15.37 10.05 3.58
N LEU A 249 -14.46 10.76 4.25
CA LEU A 249 -13.02 10.67 3.99
C LEU A 249 -12.44 9.32 4.43
N ILE A 250 -12.90 8.78 5.56
CA ILE A 250 -12.48 7.45 6.03
C ILE A 250 -12.97 6.35 5.09
N GLU A 251 -14.21 6.41 4.61
CA GLU A 251 -14.72 5.45 3.63
C GLU A 251 -13.98 5.55 2.29
N ARG A 252 -13.69 6.78 1.82
CA ARG A 252 -12.85 7.00 0.63
C ARG A 252 -11.46 6.39 0.81
N TRP A 253 -10.86 6.57 1.98
CA TRP A 253 -9.57 5.97 2.30
C TRP A 253 -9.64 4.44 2.35
N ARG A 254 -10.71 3.86 2.92
CA ARG A 254 -10.92 2.41 2.97
C ARG A 254 -10.96 1.81 1.56
N ARG A 255 -11.72 2.43 0.66
CA ARG A 255 -11.80 2.02 -0.75
C ARG A 255 -10.42 2.08 -1.40
N HIS A 256 -9.72 3.21 -1.28
CA HIS A 256 -8.35 3.36 -1.79
C HIS A 256 -7.39 2.32 -1.19
N TYR A 257 -7.47 2.07 0.12
CA TYR A 257 -6.67 1.07 0.81
C TYR A 257 -6.88 -0.32 0.22
N ASN A 258 -8.11 -0.68 -0.13
CA ASN A 258 -8.46 -1.97 -0.69
C ASN A 258 -8.13 -2.11 -2.18
N THR A 259 -8.37 -1.07 -2.99
CA THR A 259 -8.39 -1.21 -4.45
C THR A 259 -7.17 -0.65 -5.15
N VAL A 260 -6.42 0.26 -4.53
CA VAL A 260 -5.29 0.98 -5.19
C VAL A 260 -3.99 0.91 -4.38
N ARG A 261 -4.06 0.96 -3.04
CA ARG A 261 -2.87 1.10 -2.19
C ARG A 261 -1.92 -0.10 -2.33
N PRO A 262 -0.65 0.12 -2.75
CA PRO A 262 0.32 -0.97 -2.84
C PRO A 262 0.65 -1.57 -1.46
N HIS A 263 0.47 -2.89 -1.32
CA HIS A 263 0.72 -3.59 -0.06
C HIS A 263 1.99 -4.47 -0.13
N GLY A 264 3.02 -4.14 0.65
CA GLY A 264 4.33 -4.81 0.58
C GLY A 264 4.28 -6.33 0.81
N SER A 265 3.45 -6.81 1.75
CA SER A 265 3.31 -8.27 1.98
C SER A 265 2.51 -8.99 0.89
N LEU A 266 1.88 -8.27 -0.04
CA LEU A 266 1.10 -8.81 -1.16
C LEU A 266 1.84 -8.56 -2.49
N GLY A 267 3.16 -8.42 -2.45
CA GLY A 267 3.96 -8.12 -3.65
C GLY A 267 3.63 -6.77 -4.28
N TYR A 268 3.21 -5.80 -3.47
CA TYR A 268 2.73 -4.48 -3.88
C TYR A 268 1.41 -4.45 -4.65
N ARG A 269 0.66 -5.56 -4.69
CA ARG A 269 -0.74 -5.53 -5.09
C ARG A 269 -1.60 -4.95 -3.96
N PRO A 270 -2.72 -4.29 -4.28
CA PRO A 270 -3.68 -3.89 -3.28
C PRO A 270 -4.43 -5.13 -2.72
N PRO A 271 -5.05 -5.05 -1.53
CA PRO A 271 -5.73 -6.18 -0.89
C PRO A 271 -6.88 -6.79 -1.68
N ALA A 272 -7.69 -5.96 -2.33
CA ALA A 272 -8.84 -6.34 -3.13
C ALA A 272 -8.84 -5.46 -4.40
N PRO A 273 -7.93 -5.71 -5.35
CA PRO A 273 -7.89 -4.96 -6.60
C PRO A 273 -9.24 -5.08 -7.28
N GLU A 274 -9.76 -3.96 -7.78
CA GLU A 274 -10.86 -4.03 -8.73
C GLU A 274 -10.36 -4.84 -9.92
N ALA A 275 -11.05 -5.93 -10.25
CA ALA A 275 -10.77 -6.66 -11.46
C ALA A 275 -11.10 -5.71 -12.62
N ILE A 276 -10.10 -5.03 -13.17
CA ILE A 276 -10.24 -4.45 -14.50
C ILE A 276 -10.44 -5.67 -15.41
N ARG A 277 -11.70 -5.97 -15.74
CA ARG A 277 -12.01 -6.79 -16.91
C ARG A 277 -11.33 -6.07 -18.06
N SER A 278 -10.16 -6.55 -18.46
CA SER A 278 -9.71 -6.34 -19.83
C SER A 278 -10.88 -6.85 -20.66
N LEU A 279 -11.64 -5.94 -21.28
CA LEU A 279 -12.50 -6.28 -22.40
C LEU A 279 -11.53 -6.90 -23.41
N GLY A 280 -11.40 -8.23 -23.33
CA GLY A 280 -10.54 -9.00 -24.20
C GLY A 280 -10.93 -8.63 -25.61
N SER A 281 -9.94 -8.30 -26.44
CA SER A 281 -10.14 -8.25 -27.88
C SER A 281 -10.87 -9.52 -28.29
N LEU A 282 -12.14 -9.39 -28.64
CA LEU A 282 -12.85 -10.48 -29.32
C LEU A 282 -12.00 -10.83 -30.55
N PRO A 283 -11.59 -12.09 -30.75
CA PRO A 283 -10.93 -12.46 -31.98
C PRO A 283 -11.93 -12.24 -33.11
N ALA A 284 -11.64 -11.25 -33.95
CA ALA A 284 -12.38 -11.06 -35.19
C ALA A 284 -12.03 -12.23 -36.11
N THR A 285 -12.93 -13.20 -36.21
CA THR A 285 -12.97 -14.10 -37.36
C THR A 285 -14.42 -14.46 -37.63
N PRO A 286 -15.05 -13.88 -38.67
CA PRO A 286 -16.23 -14.48 -39.24
C PRO A 286 -15.79 -15.62 -40.17
N THR A 287 -16.11 -16.85 -39.79
CA THR A 287 -16.08 -18.02 -40.68
C THR A 287 -17.10 -17.78 -41.79
N ALA A 288 -16.63 -17.64 -43.02
CA ALA A 288 -17.47 -17.63 -44.20
C ALA A 288 -18.08 -19.04 -44.39
N SER A 289 -19.36 -19.18 -44.08
CA SER A 289 -20.15 -20.34 -44.51
C SER A 289 -20.56 -20.11 -45.97
N GLN A 290 -19.93 -20.84 -46.88
CA GLN A 290 -20.47 -21.04 -48.22
C GLN A 290 -21.58 -22.09 -48.14
N ALA A 291 -22.81 -21.68 -48.39
CA ALA A 291 -23.88 -22.57 -48.83
C ALA A 291 -24.72 -21.80 -49.87
N SER A 292 -24.52 -22.12 -51.14
CA SER A 292 -25.39 -21.72 -52.24
C SER A 292 -25.48 -22.86 -53.23
N GLY A 293 -26.70 -23.27 -53.55
CA GLY A 293 -26.99 -24.07 -54.74
C GLY A 293 -27.83 -25.31 -54.51
N LEU A 294 -29.14 -25.14 -54.30
CA LEU A 294 -30.12 -26.07 -54.87
C LEU A 294 -31.22 -25.24 -55.56
N LEU A 295 -31.19 -25.28 -56.90
CA LEU A 295 -32.20 -24.76 -57.81
C LEU A 295 -33.41 -25.70 -57.83
N ALA A 296 -34.61 -25.13 -57.74
CA ALA A 296 -35.87 -25.78 -58.06
C ALA A 296 -36.43 -25.20 -59.37
N LEU A 297 -36.58 -26.09 -60.35
CA LEU A 297 -37.52 -26.17 -61.47
C LEU A 297 -38.45 -24.97 -61.78
N THR A 298 -38.34 -24.47 -63.01
CA THR A 298 -39.41 -24.43 -64.03
C THR A 298 -38.77 -24.54 -65.41
#